data_AF-A0A3Q3JN08-F1
#
_entry.id   AF-A0A3Q3JN08-F1
#
_cell.length_a   1.000
_cell.length_b   1.000
_cell.length_c   1.000
_cell.angle_alpha   90.00
_cell.angle_beta   90.00
_cell.angle_gamma   90.00
#
_symmetry.space_group_name_H-M   'P 1'
#
loop_
_entity.id
_entity.type
_entity.pdbx_description
1 polymer ?
#
loop_
_entity_poly.entity_id
_entity_poly.type
_entity_poly.pdbx_seq_one_letter_code
_entity_poly.pdbx_strand_id
1 'polypeptide(L)' 'VNSSGLLIFVPLDPRCGLVLDQGTCRDYSIRWYYDKQANACAQFWYGGCSGNKNRFDTEEECQRTCFVHVSRMP' A
#
# COMPACT_ATOMS: atom_id res chain seq x y z
N VAL A 1 0.71 -29.52 18.62
CA VAL A 1 0.66 -28.20 19.28
C VAL A 1 2.06 -27.62 19.46
N ASN A 2 2.68 -27.10 18.39
CA ASN A 2 3.72 -26.06 18.46
C ASN A 2 4.11 -25.68 17.02
N SER A 3 3.28 -24.86 16.39
CA SER A 3 3.74 -24.08 15.26
C SER A 3 3.38 -22.66 15.59
N SER A 4 4.24 -22.03 16.37
CA SER A 4 4.40 -20.58 16.37
C SER A 4 4.89 -20.15 14.98
N GLY A 5 4.09 -20.42 13.95
CA GLY A 5 4.21 -19.78 12.66
C GLY A 5 3.79 -18.36 12.90
N LEU A 6 4.76 -17.49 13.10
CA LEU A 6 4.53 -16.06 13.15
C LEU A 6 3.79 -15.72 11.85
N LEU A 7 2.50 -15.36 11.94
CA LEU A 7 1.75 -14.85 10.81
C LEU A 7 2.35 -13.50 10.47
N ILE A 8 3.47 -13.49 9.74
CA ILE A 8 4.07 -12.24 9.30
C ILE A 8 3.24 -11.79 8.10
N PHE A 9 2.22 -10.98 8.40
CA PHE A 9 1.49 -10.16 7.43
C PHE A 9 2.44 -9.10 6.85
N VAL A 10 3.52 -9.52 6.17
CA VAL A 10 4.37 -8.59 5.42
C VAL A 10 3.69 -8.36 4.08
N PRO A 11 3.31 -7.11 3.73
CA PRO A 11 2.99 -6.78 2.36
C PRO A 11 4.16 -7.22 1.48
N LEU A 12 3.94 -8.17 0.57
CA LEU A 12 5.02 -8.76 -0.24
C LEU A 12 5.70 -7.71 -1.12
N ASP A 13 4.97 -6.65 -1.49
CA ASP A 13 5.51 -5.54 -2.26
C ASP A 13 6.18 -4.50 -1.34
N PRO A 14 7.50 -4.24 -1.50
CA PRO A 14 8.23 -3.26 -0.69
C PRO A 14 7.64 -1.85 -0.73
N ARG A 15 6.89 -1.51 -1.80
CA ARG A 15 6.26 -0.19 -1.95
C ARG A 15 5.20 0.05 -0.90
N CYS A 16 4.50 -0.98 -0.43
CA CYS A 16 3.52 -0.89 0.65
C CYS A 16 4.17 -0.57 2.01
N GLY A 17 5.50 -0.70 2.10
CA GLY A 17 6.31 -0.27 3.23
C GLY A 17 6.65 1.22 3.24
N LEU A 18 6.40 1.97 2.16
CA LEU A 18 6.75 3.38 2.08
C LEU A 18 5.65 4.24 2.71
N VAL A 19 6.03 5.41 3.23
CA VAL A 19 5.06 6.42 3.68
C VAL A 19 4.38 7.07 2.48
N LEU A 20 3.23 7.71 2.67
CA LEU A 20 2.67 8.55 1.61
C LEU A 20 3.66 9.69 1.28
N ASP A 21 3.76 10.05 0.01
CA ASP A 21 4.57 11.16 -0.45
C ASP A 21 3.86 11.90 -1.57
N GLN A 22 3.41 13.11 -1.26
CA GLN A 22 2.67 14.00 -2.17
C GLN A 22 3.54 14.52 -3.31
N GLY A 23 4.86 14.51 -3.15
CA GLY A 23 5.78 15.17 -4.09
C GLY A 23 5.77 16.70 -3.95
N THR A 24 6.45 17.38 -4.87
CA THR A 24 6.75 18.82 -4.77
C THR A 24 5.93 19.69 -5.72
N CYS A 25 5.32 19.09 -6.75
CA CYS A 25 4.47 19.78 -7.71
C CYS A 25 3.07 20.07 -7.11
N ARG A 26 2.28 20.87 -7.84
CA ARG A 26 0.95 21.36 -7.41
C ARG A 26 -0.19 21.00 -8.37
N ASP A 27 0.01 19.98 -9.20
CA ASP A 27 -1.00 19.44 -10.10
C ASP A 27 -1.73 18.28 -9.40
N TYR A 28 -2.69 18.66 -8.56
CA TYR A 28 -3.28 17.73 -7.60
C TYR A 28 -4.23 16.74 -8.26
N SER A 29 -3.96 15.46 -8.05
CA SER A 29 -4.86 14.35 -8.39
C SER A 29 -5.06 13.43 -7.19
N ILE A 30 -6.27 12.88 -7.07
CA ILE A 30 -6.57 11.85 -6.07
C ILE A 30 -5.89 10.55 -6.50
N ARG A 31 -5.14 9.96 -5.57
CA ARG A 31 -4.50 8.66 -5.73
C ARG A 31 -4.70 7.84 -4.46
N TRP A 32 -4.42 6.56 -4.56
CA TRP A 32 -4.52 5.61 -3.45
C TRP A 32 -3.13 5.28 -2.92
N TYR A 33 -3.00 5.12 -1.61
CA TYR A 33 -1.80 4.62 -0.96
C TYR A 33 -2.18 3.61 0.12
N TYR A 34 -1.23 2.76 0.49
CA TYR A 34 -1.39 1.85 1.60
C TYR A 34 -1.04 2.53 2.92
N ASP A 35 -2.02 2.68 3.80
CA ASP A 35 -1.83 3.13 5.17
C ASP A 35 -1.57 1.92 6.07
N LYS A 36 -0.31 1.78 6.50
CA LYS A 36 0.13 0.72 7.40
C LYS A 36 -0.47 0.81 8.81
N GLN A 37 -0.82 2.01 9.27
CA GLN A 37 -1.42 2.19 10.60
C GLN A 37 -2.88 1.76 10.59
N ALA A 38 -3.61 2.11 9.54
CA ALA A 38 -5.00 1.68 9.34
C ALA A 38 -5.11 0.25 8.78
N ASN A 39 -4.01 -0.31 8.26
CA ASN A 39 -3.99 -1.56 7.51
C ASN A 39 -5.01 -1.57 6.36
N ALA A 40 -5.07 -0.46 5.62
CA ALA A 40 -6.08 -0.20 4.61
C ALA A 40 -5.53 0.68 3.47
N CYS A 41 -6.17 0.63 2.31
CA CYS A 41 -5.92 1.57 1.23
C CYS A 41 -6.74 2.84 1.44
N ALA A 42 -6.08 4.00 1.37
CA ALA A 42 -6.70 5.30 1.59
C ALA A 42 -6.35 6.27 0.45
N GLN A 43 -7.20 7.29 0.27
CA GLN A 43 -6.97 8.34 -0.72
C GLN A 43 -6.02 9.41 -0.17
N PHE A 44 -5.20 9.98 -1.05
CA PHE A 44 -4.38 11.16 -0.78
C PHE A 44 -4.23 12.04 -2.03
N TRP A 45 -3.84 13.29 -1.82
CA TRP A 45 -3.50 14.22 -2.89
C TRP A 45 -2.06 13.97 -3.37
N TYR A 46 -1.89 13.61 -4.63
CA TYR A 46 -0.59 13.56 -5.30
C TYR A 46 -0.38 14.85 -6.11
N GLY A 47 0.76 15.50 -5.94
CA GLY A 47 1.09 16.79 -6.57
C GLY A 47 1.48 16.69 -8.04
N GLY A 48 1.52 15.50 -8.64
CA GLY A 48 1.78 15.29 -10.08
C GLY A 48 3.24 15.04 -10.46
N CYS A 49 4.19 15.17 -9.53
CA CYS A 49 5.60 14.82 -9.76
C CYS A 49 6.30 14.34 -8.48
N SER A 50 7.49 13.77 -8.61
CA SER A 50 8.25 13.19 -7.50
C SER A 50 7.39 12.18 -6.72
N GLY A 51 7.53 12.13 -5.40
CA GLY A 51 6.84 11.17 -4.58
C GLY A 51 7.57 9.83 -4.54
N ASN A 52 6.86 8.81 -4.08
CA ASN A 52 7.35 7.44 -4.10
C ASN A 52 6.32 6.49 -4.73
N LYS A 53 6.58 5.19 -4.67
CA LYS A 53 5.77 4.17 -5.35
C LYS A 53 4.61 3.62 -4.52
N ASN A 54 4.39 4.07 -3.28
CA ASN A 54 3.15 3.80 -2.54
C ASN A 54 2.05 4.75 -3.06
N ARG A 55 1.71 4.56 -4.33
CA ARG A 55 0.78 5.39 -5.07
C ARG A 55 0.17 4.56 -6.20
N PHE A 56 -1.15 4.45 -6.19
CA PHE A 56 -1.95 3.64 -7.09
C PHE A 56 -3.09 4.47 -7.67
N ASP A 57 -3.57 4.08 -8.85
CA ASP A 57 -4.62 4.83 -9.54
C ASP A 57 -6.01 4.46 -9.03
N THR A 58 -6.19 3.22 -8.54
CA THR A 58 -7.45 2.75 -7.97
C THR A 58 -7.26 2.05 -6.62
N GLU A 59 -8.37 1.94 -5.86
CA GLU A 59 -8.37 1.22 -4.59
C GLU A 59 -8.01 -0.25 -4.80
N GLU A 60 -8.58 -0.89 -5.82
CA GLU A 60 -8.39 -2.31 -6.11
C GLU A 60 -6.93 -2.62 -6.48
N GLU A 61 -6.25 -1.69 -7.15
CA GLU A 61 -4.82 -1.82 -7.44
C GLU A 61 -3.98 -1.78 -6.15
N CYS A 62 -4.27 -0.83 -5.26
CA CYS A 62 -3.63 -0.76 -3.96
C CYS A 62 -3.88 -2.05 -3.15
N GLN A 63 -5.13 -2.49 -3.08
CA GLN A 63 -5.53 -3.67 -2.32
C GLN A 63 -4.86 -4.94 -2.86
N ARG A 64 -4.91 -5.21 -4.17
CA ARG A 64 -4.21 -6.37 -4.76
C ARG A 64 -2.70 -6.35 -4.57
N THR A 65 -2.10 -5.17 -4.51
CA THR A 65 -0.64 -5.02 -4.36
C THR A 65 -0.21 -5.20 -2.92
N CYS A 66 -0.97 -4.64 -1.98
CA CYS A 66 -0.56 -4.51 -0.58
C CYS A 66 -1.26 -5.48 0.38
N PHE A 67 -2.41 -6.01 0.02
CA PHE A 67 -3.04 -7.09 0.78
C PHE A 67 -2.50 -8.44 0.33
N VAL A 68 -1.94 -9.18 1.28
CA VAL A 68 -1.56 -10.57 1.07
C VAL A 68 -2.83 -11.41 1.08
N HIS A 69 -3.19 -11.99 -0.07
CA HIS A 69 -4.16 -13.07 -0.08
C HIS A 69 -3.50 -14.29 0.56
N VAL A 70 -3.81 -14.55 1.84
CA VAL A 70 -3.64 -15.87 2.45
C VAL A 70 -4.70 -16.79 1.83
N SER A 71 -4.56 -17.09 0.55
CA SER A 71 -5.12 -18.29 -0.02
C SER A 71 -4.35 -19.41 0.66
N ARG A 72 -5.01 -20.11 1.58
CA ARG A 72 -4.67 -21.49 1.95
C ARG A 72 -4.00 -22.19 0.78
N MET A 73 -2.67 -22.26 0.78
CA MET A 73 -1.97 -23.28 0.03
C MET A 73 -2.06 -24.54 0.87
N PRO A 74 -2.58 -25.67 0.34
CA PRO A 74 -2.56 -26.95 1.03
C PRO A 74 -1.16 -27.36 1.47
#